data_AF-A0A9J9GHS9-F1
#
_entry.id   AF-A0A9J9GHS9-F1
#
_cell.length_a   1.000
_cell.length_b   1.000
_cell.length_c   1.000
_cell.angle_alpha   90.00
_cell.angle_beta   90.00
_cell.angle_gamma   90.00
#
_symmetry.space_group_name_H-M   'P 1'
#
loop_
_entity.id
_entity.type
_entity.pdbx_description
1 polymer ?
#
loop_
_entity_poly.entity_id
_entity_poly.type
_entity_poly.pdbx_seq_one_letter_code
_entity_poly.pdbx_strand_id
1 'polypeptide(L)'
;MVEPSLKEVVKAMCKAYPGGREAMAGAIGMSVTQFNNNIYEKNGCRFFEVNELEAMEDISNTSLLADYFARRRGALLVDVPHLEDLDRVDLFTRAMRTAAARGQVDQIIQKALEDGVIEKHEADEIHEHHRRHLAAREEEIRAIVALFSRKKIEKK
;
A
#
# COMPACT_ATOMS: atom_id res chain seq x y z
N MET A 1 7.14 5.46 -16.99
CA MET A 1 6.16 4.56 -16.32
C MET A 1 4.78 5.12 -16.63
N VAL A 2 3.87 4.35 -17.22
CA VAL A 2 2.47 4.77 -17.35
C VAL A 2 1.83 4.40 -16.01
N GLU A 3 1.51 5.39 -15.19
CA GLU A 3 0.80 5.15 -13.93
C GLU A 3 -0.54 4.46 -14.23
N PRO A 4 -0.93 3.44 -13.45
CA PRO A 4 -2.19 2.76 -13.67
C PRO A 4 -3.32 3.78 -13.59
N SER A 5 -4.22 3.75 -14.56
CA SER A 5 -5.38 4.63 -14.56
C SER A 5 -6.29 4.32 -13.36
N LEU A 6 -7.08 5.30 -12.92
CA LEU A 6 -8.06 5.10 -11.85
C LEU A 6 -9.04 3.94 -12.17
N LYS A 7 -9.31 3.69 -13.46
CA LYS A 7 -10.08 2.54 -13.96
C LYS A 7 -9.39 1.20 -13.67
N GLU A 8 -8.07 1.11 -13.80
CA GLU A 8 -7.30 -0.09 -13.49
C GLU A 8 -7.22 -0.34 -11.99
N VAL A 9 -7.12 0.73 -11.19
CA VAL A 9 -7.20 0.67 -9.72
C VAL A 9 -8.53 0.05 -9.29
N VAL A 10 -9.66 0.55 -9.82
CA VAL A 10 -10.99 -0.04 -9.54
C VAL A 10 -11.05 -1.52 -9.95
N LYS A 11 -10.51 -1.88 -11.11
CA LYS A 11 -10.46 -3.30 -11.54
C LYS A 11 -9.62 -4.16 -10.60
N ALA A 12 -8.52 -3.62 -10.07
CA ALA A 12 -7.66 -4.31 -9.12
C ALA A 12 -8.35 -4.49 -7.76
N MET A 13 -9.05 -3.47 -7.25
CA MET A 13 -9.89 -3.57 -6.04
C MET A 13 -11.01 -4.60 -6.23
N CYS A 14 -11.69 -4.58 -7.39
CA CYS A 14 -12.67 -5.61 -7.74
C CYS A 14 -12.08 -7.02 -7.71
N LYS A 15 -10.84 -7.20 -8.19
CA LYS A 15 -10.16 -8.49 -8.23
C LYS A 15 -9.76 -8.97 -6.82
N ALA A 16 -9.40 -8.05 -5.93
CA ALA A 16 -9.06 -8.36 -4.54
C ALA A 16 -10.30 -8.72 -3.70
N TYR A 17 -11.46 -8.15 -4.03
CA TYR A 17 -12.69 -8.41 -3.29
C TYR A 17 -13.30 -9.79 -3.60
N PRO A 18 -13.66 -10.60 -2.59
CA PRO A 18 -14.35 -11.87 -2.80
C PRO A 18 -15.65 -11.71 -3.60
N GLY A 19 -15.82 -12.52 -4.65
CA GLY A 19 -16.97 -12.40 -5.57
C GLY A 19 -16.80 -11.33 -6.66
N GLY A 20 -15.66 -10.66 -6.72
CA GLY A 20 -15.27 -9.86 -7.87
C GLY A 20 -16.08 -8.58 -8.02
N ARG A 21 -16.21 -8.14 -9.27
CA ARG A 21 -16.94 -6.91 -9.63
C ARG A 21 -18.41 -6.95 -9.23
N GLU A 22 -19.08 -8.09 -9.40
CA GLU A 22 -20.52 -8.20 -9.13
C GLU A 22 -20.82 -8.03 -7.64
N ALA A 23 -20.03 -8.71 -6.80
CA ALA A 23 -20.12 -8.55 -5.35
C ALA A 23 -19.76 -7.12 -4.92
N MET A 24 -18.72 -6.53 -5.51
CA MET A 24 -18.33 -5.14 -5.21
C MET A 24 -19.44 -4.14 -5.55
N ALA A 25 -20.10 -4.29 -6.71
CA ALA A 25 -21.22 -3.45 -7.10
C ALA A 25 -22.36 -3.52 -6.08
N GLY A 26 -22.74 -4.75 -5.67
CA GLY A 26 -23.75 -4.95 -4.63
C GLY A 26 -23.35 -4.36 -3.28
N ALA A 27 -22.10 -4.51 -2.88
CA ALA A 27 -21.58 -4.03 -1.60
C ALA A 27 -21.61 -2.50 -1.48
N ILE A 28 -21.41 -1.77 -2.58
CA ILE A 28 -21.54 -0.31 -2.62
C ILE A 28 -22.94 0.18 -3.01
N GLY A 29 -23.94 -0.71 -3.03
CA GLY A 29 -25.33 -0.34 -3.28
C GLY A 29 -25.69 -0.02 -4.73
N MET A 30 -24.95 -0.54 -5.71
CA MET A 30 -25.19 -0.34 -7.13
C MET A 30 -25.59 -1.62 -7.86
N SER A 31 -26.35 -1.49 -8.94
CA SER A 31 -26.50 -2.61 -9.89
C SER A 31 -25.20 -2.84 -10.66
N VAL A 32 -24.96 -4.08 -11.08
CA VAL A 32 -23.79 -4.42 -11.93
C VAL A 32 -23.78 -3.61 -13.22
N THR A 33 -24.95 -3.34 -13.81
CA THR A 33 -25.07 -2.50 -15.01
C THR A 33 -24.67 -1.07 -14.73
N GLN A 34 -25.14 -0.47 -13.63
CA GLN A 34 -24.75 0.89 -13.24
C GLN A 34 -23.24 0.96 -12.95
N PHE A 35 -22.69 -0.02 -12.22
CA PHE A 35 -21.26 -0.09 -11.95
C PHE A 35 -20.43 -0.14 -13.25
N ASN A 36 -20.84 -0.97 -14.22
CA ASN A 36 -20.17 -1.05 -15.52
C ASN A 36 -20.33 0.24 -16.34
N ASN A 37 -21.46 0.93 -16.24
CA ASN A 37 -21.62 2.23 -16.89
C ASN A 37 -20.73 3.29 -16.24
N ASN A 38 -20.59 3.28 -14.90
CA ASN A 38 -19.72 4.21 -14.19
C ASN A 38 -18.23 3.98 -14.52
N ILE A 39 -17.75 2.73 -14.46
CA ILE A 39 -16.33 2.44 -14.72
C ILE A 39 -15.89 2.77 -16.16
N TYR A 40 -16.80 2.62 -17.13
CA TYR A 40 -16.54 2.89 -18.54
C TYR A 40 -17.08 4.24 -19.02
N GLU A 41 -17.73 5.02 -18.14
CA GLU A 41 -18.38 6.30 -18.45
C GLU A 41 -19.33 6.19 -19.66
N LYS A 42 -20.11 5.11 -19.68
CA LYS A 42 -21.09 4.81 -20.75
C LYS A 42 -22.47 5.34 -20.38
N ASN A 43 -23.31 5.54 -21.40
CA ASN A 43 -24.72 5.96 -21.23
C ASN A 43 -24.87 7.29 -20.45
N GLY A 44 -23.89 8.19 -20.55
CA GLY A 44 -23.90 9.46 -19.81
C GLY A 44 -23.66 9.31 -18.30
N CYS A 45 -23.27 8.13 -17.82
CA CYS A 45 -22.92 7.92 -16.43
C CYS A 45 -21.56 8.55 -16.11
N ARG A 46 -21.44 9.17 -14.94
CA ARG A 46 -20.18 9.68 -14.41
C ARG A 46 -19.27 8.53 -13.98
N PHE A 47 -17.97 8.82 -13.86
CA PHE A 47 -17.08 7.97 -13.10
C PHE A 47 -17.46 7.96 -11.61
N PHE A 48 -16.87 7.04 -10.84
CA PHE A 48 -17.11 6.95 -9.40
C PHE A 48 -16.71 8.23 -8.66
N GLU A 49 -17.51 8.61 -7.67
CA GLU A 49 -17.18 9.67 -6.71
C GLU A 49 -16.12 9.17 -5.73
N VAL A 50 -15.47 10.11 -5.03
CA VAL A 50 -14.37 9.79 -4.10
C VAL A 50 -14.82 8.84 -2.99
N ASN A 51 -15.98 9.09 -2.39
CA ASN A 51 -16.57 8.23 -1.36
C ASN A 51 -16.86 6.81 -1.87
N GLU A 52 -17.27 6.65 -3.14
CA GLU A 52 -17.50 5.34 -3.75
C GLU A 52 -16.17 4.60 -3.96
N LEU A 53 -15.11 5.33 -4.32
CA LEU A 53 -13.77 4.76 -4.44
C LEU A 53 -13.17 4.37 -3.09
N GLU A 54 -13.31 5.22 -2.08
CA GLU A 54 -12.91 4.93 -0.68
C GLU A 54 -13.66 3.70 -0.16
N ALA A 55 -14.98 3.61 -0.38
CA ALA A 55 -15.75 2.43 -0.01
C ALA A 55 -15.25 1.16 -0.70
N MET A 56 -14.88 1.23 -1.98
CA MET A 56 -14.28 0.08 -2.68
C MET A 56 -12.90 -0.31 -2.09
N GLU A 57 -12.09 0.66 -1.71
CA GLU A 57 -10.80 0.44 -1.06
C GLU A 57 -10.98 -0.28 0.28
N ASP A 58 -11.86 0.24 1.13
CA ASP A 58 -12.16 -0.30 2.46
C ASP A 58 -12.71 -1.74 2.39
N ILE A 59 -13.73 -1.99 1.58
CA ILE A 59 -14.35 -3.33 1.50
C ILE A 59 -13.42 -4.36 0.84
N SER A 60 -12.52 -3.92 -0.05
CA SER A 60 -11.53 -4.80 -0.65
C SER A 60 -10.32 -5.05 0.27
N ASN A 61 -10.22 -4.32 1.39
CA ASN A 61 -9.10 -4.35 2.32
C ASN A 61 -7.76 -4.16 1.59
N THR A 62 -7.72 -3.18 0.68
CA THR A 62 -6.52 -2.80 -0.05
C THR A 62 -6.17 -1.34 0.21
N SER A 63 -4.98 -0.90 -0.22
CA SER A 63 -4.57 0.51 -0.19
C SER A 63 -4.30 1.04 -1.61
N LEU A 64 -4.99 0.49 -2.62
CA LEU A 64 -4.71 0.71 -4.03
C LEU A 64 -5.08 2.13 -4.52
N LEU A 65 -6.13 2.74 -3.93
CA LEU A 65 -6.53 4.11 -4.23
C LEU A 65 -5.57 5.11 -3.59
N ALA A 66 -5.22 4.89 -2.32
CA ALA A 66 -4.23 5.69 -1.60
C ALA A 66 -2.86 5.64 -2.30
N ASP A 67 -2.40 4.44 -2.71
CA ASP A 67 -1.15 4.23 -3.43
C ASP A 67 -1.17 4.89 -4.82
N TYR A 68 -2.32 4.87 -5.52
CA TYR A 68 -2.49 5.62 -6.76
C TYR A 68 -2.27 7.12 -6.57
N PHE A 69 -2.88 7.74 -5.55
CA PHE A 69 -2.71 9.17 -5.30
C PHE A 69 -1.29 9.52 -4.85
N ALA A 70 -0.65 8.68 -4.05
CA ALA A 70 0.74 8.84 -3.66
C ALA A 70 1.66 8.83 -4.89
N ARG A 71 1.55 7.80 -5.74
CA ARG A 71 2.37 7.65 -6.95
C ARG A 71 2.20 8.83 -7.91
N ARG A 72 0.97 9.27 -8.15
CA ARG A 72 0.66 10.44 -8.99
C ARG A 72 1.38 11.72 -8.55
N ARG A 73 1.78 11.80 -7.28
CA ARG A 73 2.51 12.94 -6.70
C ARG A 73 4.01 12.68 -6.55
N GLY A 74 4.52 11.54 -7.02
CA GLY A 74 5.90 11.10 -6.80
C GLY A 74 6.18 10.71 -5.35
N ALA A 75 5.15 10.33 -4.59
CA ALA A 75 5.27 9.89 -3.21
C ALA A 75 5.10 8.36 -3.10
N LEU A 76 5.57 7.81 -1.98
CA LEU A 76 5.36 6.41 -1.62
C LEU A 76 4.33 6.32 -0.50
N LEU A 77 3.37 5.42 -0.67
CA LEU A 77 2.54 4.96 0.42
C LEU A 77 3.30 3.89 1.19
N VAL A 78 3.33 4.02 2.52
CA VAL A 78 3.95 3.08 3.44
C VAL A 78 2.95 2.77 4.53
N ASP A 79 2.72 1.49 4.78
CA ASP A 79 1.80 1.06 5.82
C ASP A 79 2.31 1.48 7.20
N VAL A 80 1.39 1.95 8.04
CA VAL A 80 1.67 2.27 9.43
C VAL A 80 1.27 1.08 10.28
N PRO A 81 2.23 0.35 10.89
CA PRO A 81 1.92 -0.81 11.69
C PRO A 81 1.33 -0.43 13.05
N HIS A 82 0.42 -1.28 13.55
CA HIS A 82 -0.12 -1.16 14.90
C HIS A 82 0.94 -1.59 15.93
N LEU A 83 1.15 -0.74 16.93
CA LEU A 83 2.08 -1.02 18.03
C LEU A 83 1.34 -1.80 19.13
N GLU A 84 1.44 -3.11 19.12
CA GLU A 84 1.06 -3.94 20.27
C GLU A 84 2.28 -4.11 21.22
N ASP A 85 2.01 -4.14 22.52
CA ASP A 85 2.94 -4.23 23.67
C ASP A 85 4.45 -4.18 23.38
N LEU A 86 5.00 -2.96 23.41
CA LEU A 86 6.41 -2.66 23.17
C LEU A 86 7.31 -2.91 24.40
N ASP A 87 8.32 -3.77 24.25
CA ASP A 87 9.46 -3.89 25.17
C ASP A 87 10.81 -3.50 24.51
N ARG A 88 11.92 -3.54 25.27
CA ARG A 88 13.25 -3.17 24.73
C ARG A 88 13.88 -4.23 23.82
N VAL A 89 13.57 -5.51 24.01
CA VAL A 89 14.09 -6.63 23.20
C VAL A 89 13.42 -6.61 21.83
N ASP A 90 12.16 -6.21 21.79
CA ASP A 90 11.39 -5.97 20.59
C ASP A 90 12.00 -4.84 19.72
N LEU A 91 12.54 -3.77 20.33
CA LEU A 91 13.23 -2.72 19.57
C LEU A 91 14.48 -3.22 18.83
N PHE A 92 15.32 -4.03 19.47
CA PHE A 92 16.51 -4.59 18.81
C PHE A 92 16.10 -5.51 17.66
N THR A 93 15.07 -6.33 17.87
CA THR A 93 14.52 -7.22 16.85
C THR A 93 13.98 -6.45 15.65
N ARG A 94 13.24 -5.36 15.88
CA ARG A 94 12.74 -4.45 14.83
C ARG A 94 13.88 -3.80 14.05
N ALA A 95 14.89 -3.25 14.73
CA ALA A 95 16.05 -2.65 14.07
C ALA A 95 16.81 -3.67 13.19
N MET A 96 16.98 -4.90 13.68
CA MET A 96 17.59 -5.98 12.90
C MET A 96 16.75 -6.36 11.67
N ARG A 97 15.42 -6.43 11.79
CA ARG A 97 14.52 -6.67 10.65
C ARG A 97 14.61 -5.56 9.62
N THR A 98 14.62 -4.30 10.03
CA THR A 98 14.79 -3.15 9.14
C THR A 98 16.12 -3.23 8.38
N ALA A 99 17.22 -3.54 9.08
CA ALA A 99 18.54 -3.69 8.49
C ALA A 99 18.61 -4.85 7.49
N ALA A 100 18.01 -6.00 7.83
CA ALA A 100 17.91 -7.14 6.92
C ALA A 100 17.08 -6.82 5.67
N ALA A 101 15.94 -6.14 5.83
CA ALA A 101 15.11 -5.72 4.70
C ALA A 101 15.85 -4.75 3.77
N ARG A 102 16.63 -3.81 4.33
CA ARG A 102 17.52 -2.94 3.55
C ARG A 102 18.55 -3.75 2.77
N GLY A 103 19.25 -4.67 3.44
CA GLY A 103 20.25 -5.53 2.80
C GLY A 103 19.65 -6.38 1.67
N GLN A 104 18.41 -6.85 1.82
CA GLN A 104 17.71 -7.57 0.76
C GLN A 104 17.45 -6.68 -0.46
N VAL A 105 17.03 -5.42 -0.25
CA VAL A 105 16.88 -4.45 -1.35
C VAL A 105 18.21 -4.26 -2.09
N ASP A 106 19.30 -4.06 -1.34
CA ASP A 106 20.64 -3.86 -1.91
C ASP A 106 21.10 -5.08 -2.74
N GLN A 107 20.78 -6.31 -2.28
CA GLN A 107 21.07 -7.55 -3.02
C GLN A 107 20.27 -7.66 -4.32
N ILE A 108 18.98 -7.32 -4.30
CA ILE A 108 18.13 -7.36 -5.51
C ILE A 108 18.63 -6.33 -6.52
N ILE A 109 18.99 -5.12 -6.08
CA ILE A 109 19.58 -4.10 -6.93
C ILE A 109 20.88 -4.59 -7.54
N GLN A 110 21.77 -5.20 -6.74
CA GLN A 110 23.04 -5.73 -7.25
C GLN A 110 22.81 -6.77 -8.35
N LYS A 111 21.85 -7.69 -8.14
CA LYS A 111 21.50 -8.73 -9.12
C LYS A 111 20.91 -8.14 -10.40
N ALA A 112 19.98 -7.20 -10.29
CA ALA A 112 19.36 -6.53 -11.43
C ALA A 112 20.33 -5.64 -12.24
N LEU A 113 21.53 -5.39 -11.72
CA LEU A 113 22.57 -4.63 -12.41
C LEU A 113 23.62 -5.54 -13.10
N GLU A 114 23.50 -6.86 -13.00
CA GLU A 114 24.50 -7.81 -13.53
C GLU A 114 24.70 -7.70 -15.04
N ASP A 115 23.63 -7.44 -15.80
CA ASP A 115 23.66 -7.24 -17.25
C ASP A 115 23.71 -5.76 -17.66
N GLY A 116 23.73 -4.85 -16.67
CA GLY A 116 23.77 -3.41 -16.85
C GLY A 116 22.43 -2.77 -17.24
N VAL A 117 21.31 -3.50 -17.27
CA VAL A 117 19.99 -2.99 -17.65
C VAL A 117 18.92 -3.51 -16.70
N ILE A 118 18.30 -2.61 -15.92
CA ILE A 118 17.15 -2.98 -15.10
C ILE A 118 15.90 -3.09 -15.98
N GLU A 119 15.37 -4.29 -16.11
CA GLU A 119 14.11 -4.56 -16.76
C GLU A 119 12.91 -4.09 -15.93
N LYS A 120 11.76 -3.95 -16.57
CA LYS A 120 10.53 -3.49 -15.88
C LYS A 120 10.16 -4.39 -14.68
N HIS A 121 10.25 -5.70 -14.84
CA HIS A 121 9.87 -6.63 -13.79
C HIS A 121 10.84 -6.59 -12.59
N GLU A 122 12.12 -6.33 -12.86
CA GLU A 122 13.14 -6.12 -11.82
C GLU A 122 12.95 -4.80 -11.09
N ALA A 123 12.62 -3.72 -11.82
CA ALA A 123 12.25 -2.46 -11.21
C ALA A 123 11.02 -2.61 -10.28
N ASP A 124 10.00 -3.35 -10.73
CA ASP A 124 8.82 -3.65 -9.92
C ASP A 124 9.19 -4.44 -8.65
N GLU A 125 10.09 -5.42 -8.76
CA GLU A 125 10.61 -6.19 -7.61
C GLU A 125 11.41 -5.30 -6.63
N ILE A 126 12.33 -4.46 -7.13
CA ILE A 126 13.10 -3.50 -6.33
C ILE A 126 12.16 -2.58 -5.57
N HIS A 127 11.16 -2.00 -6.24
CA HIS A 127 10.22 -1.07 -5.62
C HIS A 127 9.32 -1.74 -4.58
N GLU A 128 8.93 -3.00 -4.79
CA GLU A 128 8.18 -3.78 -3.81
C GLU A 128 9.01 -4.03 -2.54
N HIS A 129 10.25 -4.51 -2.68
CA HIS A 129 11.12 -4.74 -1.52
C HIS A 129 11.51 -3.43 -0.82
N HIS A 130 11.72 -2.35 -1.58
CA HIS A 130 11.99 -1.03 -1.01
C HIS A 130 10.83 -0.52 -0.16
N ARG A 131 9.58 -0.67 -0.61
CA ARG A 131 8.39 -0.30 0.18
C ARG A 131 8.29 -1.09 1.47
N ARG A 132 8.57 -2.40 1.45
CA ARG A 132 8.59 -3.23 2.67
C ARG A 132 9.69 -2.79 3.65
N HIS A 133 10.87 -2.43 3.14
CA HIS A 133 11.92 -1.86 3.97
C HIS A 133 11.49 -0.56 4.65
N LEU A 134 10.85 0.36 3.91
CA LEU A 134 10.35 1.61 4.48
C LEU A 134 9.25 1.37 5.54
N ALA A 135 8.37 0.40 5.33
CA ALA A 135 7.35 0.02 6.31
C ALA A 135 7.99 -0.50 7.61
N ALA A 136 8.96 -1.41 7.51
CA ALA A 136 9.71 -1.88 8.67
C ALA A 136 10.47 -0.73 9.38
N ARG A 137 11.00 0.23 8.60
CA ARG A 137 11.67 1.40 9.17
C ARG A 137 10.70 2.31 9.91
N GLU A 138 9.53 2.56 9.36
CA GLU A 138 8.47 3.35 10.00
C GLU A 138 8.01 2.67 11.31
N GLU A 139 7.87 1.34 11.28
CA GLU A 139 7.57 0.51 12.45
C GLU A 139 8.58 0.73 13.58
N GLU A 140 9.86 0.61 13.25
CA GLU A 140 10.97 0.77 14.18
C GLU A 140 10.99 2.17 14.78
N ILE A 141 10.84 3.22 13.95
CA ILE A 141 10.84 4.61 14.41
C ILE A 141 9.67 4.85 15.36
N ARG A 142 8.46 4.38 15.00
CA ARG A 142 7.27 4.52 15.86
C ARG A 142 7.42 3.80 17.19
N ALA A 143 7.97 2.58 17.16
CA ALA A 143 8.25 1.80 18.35
C ALA A 143 9.22 2.52 19.30
N ILE A 144 10.32 3.07 18.76
CA ILE A 144 11.29 3.87 19.52
C ILE A 144 10.59 5.09 20.13
N VAL A 145 9.87 5.88 19.31
CA VAL A 145 9.18 7.08 19.79
C VAL A 145 8.19 6.74 20.90
N ALA A 146 7.36 5.70 20.73
CA ALA A 146 6.38 5.29 21.72
C ALA A 146 7.02 4.84 23.04
N LEU A 147 8.05 3.99 22.99
CA LEU A 147 8.71 3.48 24.19
C LEU A 147 9.36 4.61 25.01
N PHE A 148 10.06 5.53 24.34
CA PHE A 148 10.76 6.62 25.00
C PHE A 148 9.85 7.81 25.35
N SER A 149 8.65 7.89 24.78
CA SER A 149 7.63 8.88 25.18
C SER A 149 6.89 8.49 26.46
N ARG A 150 6.66 7.19 26.71
CA ARG A 150 6.00 6.69 27.96
C ARG A 150 6.76 7.10 29.23
N LYS A 151 8.10 7.17 29.19
CA LYS A 151 8.94 7.51 30.35
C LYS A 151 8.79 8.94 30.90
N LYS A 152 8.14 9.85 30.17
CA LYS A 152 7.95 11.23 30.66
C LYS A 152 6.81 11.37 31.69
N ILE A 153 5.95 10.36 31.83
CA ILE A 153 4.73 10.44 32.65
C ILE A 153 4.97 10.03 34.12
N GLU A 154 6.05 9.30 34.44
CA GLU A 154 6.35 8.82 35.81
C GLU A 154 7.23 9.78 36.64
N LYS A 155 7.00 11.10 36.53
CA LYS A 155 7.55 12.08 37.49
C LYS A 155 6.44 13.00 37.99
N LYS A 156 5.67 12.53 38.97
CA LYS A 156 4.95 13.36 39.94
C LYS A 156 4.94 12.66 41.28
#